data_AF-A0A1H8KBN5-F1
#
_entry.id   AF-A0A1H8KBN5-F1
#
_cell.length_a   1.000
_cell.length_b   1.000
_cell.length_c   1.000
_cell.angle_alpha   90.00
_cell.angle_beta   90.00
_cell.angle_gamma   90.00
#
_symmetry.space_group_name_H-M   'P 1'
#
loop_
_entity.id
_entity.type
_entity.pdbx_description
1 polymer ?
#
loop_
_entity_poly.entity_id
_entity_poly.type
_entity_poly.pdbx_seq_one_letter_code
_entity_poly.pdbx_strand_id
1 'polypeptide(L)'
;MEVRAATPDDQEAVMEIAERSLEASYTLSPQTIEGTVHQWYDEAEYTEKVDREDMLFLLAEHEGEAVAFTETVIHDDETGADLLWLHVHPDYRGEGIGSDLFDAVRDRLHDRDITQLRGRVLSMNEVGNTFYKQRGFEKVGEGEVEIDGSPYTEALYLEAEPEGLEPRTTDDGQTVYIDHDDVDEGSAGPFHVVYVDEAREEKYGYHCGKCDSLANAMDAMGRIECGECGNSRKPTRWDAAYM
;
A
#
# COMPACT_ATOMS: atom_id res chain seq x y z
N MET A 1 -10.68 -4.82 -14.85
CA MET A 1 -9.84 -5.59 -13.94
C MET A 1 -10.71 -6.04 -12.78
N GLU A 2 -10.60 -7.29 -12.40
CA GLU A 2 -11.37 -7.92 -11.31
C GLU A 2 -10.40 -8.49 -10.28
N VAL A 3 -10.68 -8.34 -8.98
CA VAL A 3 -9.89 -8.95 -7.91
C VAL A 3 -10.69 -10.08 -7.28
N ARG A 4 -10.09 -11.26 -7.20
CA ARG A 4 -10.70 -12.47 -6.60
C ARG A 4 -9.72 -13.24 -5.73
N ALA A 5 -10.26 -14.13 -4.91
CA ALA A 5 -9.43 -15.08 -4.17
C ALA A 5 -8.82 -16.11 -5.12
N ALA A 6 -7.62 -16.57 -4.79
CA ALA A 6 -6.98 -17.69 -5.46
C ALA A 6 -7.70 -19.00 -5.20
N THR A 7 -7.55 -19.92 -6.14
CA THR A 7 -7.99 -21.30 -6.06
C THR A 7 -6.82 -22.22 -6.40
N PRO A 8 -6.87 -23.51 -6.06
CA PRO A 8 -5.82 -24.46 -6.44
C PRO A 8 -5.51 -24.49 -7.95
N ASP A 9 -6.49 -24.18 -8.79
CA ASP A 9 -6.34 -24.16 -10.26
C ASP A 9 -5.47 -22.98 -10.76
N ASP A 10 -5.19 -21.98 -9.91
CA ASP A 10 -4.42 -20.78 -10.28
C ASP A 10 -2.89 -20.95 -10.15
N GLN A 11 -2.43 -22.14 -9.73
CA GLN A 11 -1.02 -22.42 -9.44
C GLN A 11 -0.09 -22.03 -10.59
N GLU A 12 -0.39 -22.47 -11.81
CA GLU A 12 0.45 -22.20 -12.99
C GLU A 12 0.57 -20.69 -13.26
N ALA A 13 -0.54 -19.95 -13.13
CA ALA A 13 -0.54 -18.50 -13.33
C ALA A 13 0.26 -17.77 -12.24
N VAL A 14 0.13 -18.19 -10.98
CA VAL A 14 0.90 -17.61 -9.86
C VAL A 14 2.40 -17.82 -10.07
N MET A 15 2.80 -19.05 -10.46
CA MET A 15 4.21 -19.34 -10.76
C MET A 15 4.74 -18.48 -11.89
N GLU A 16 4.01 -18.39 -13.01
CA GLU A 16 4.42 -17.57 -14.16
C GLU A 16 4.57 -16.08 -13.77
N ILE A 17 3.58 -15.51 -13.08
CA ILE A 17 3.63 -14.12 -12.64
C ILE A 17 4.82 -13.88 -11.70
N ALA A 18 5.07 -14.80 -10.75
CA ALA A 18 6.19 -14.68 -9.81
C ALA A 18 7.53 -14.71 -10.55
N GLU A 19 7.74 -15.68 -11.45
CA GLU A 19 8.96 -15.81 -12.25
C GLU A 19 9.23 -14.54 -13.07
N ARG A 20 8.25 -14.14 -13.89
CA ARG A 20 8.35 -12.95 -14.75
C ARG A 20 8.61 -11.69 -13.95
N SER A 21 7.94 -11.55 -12.81
CA SER A 21 8.06 -10.39 -11.94
C SER A 21 9.44 -10.32 -11.26
N LEU A 22 9.99 -11.46 -10.83
CA LEU A 22 11.33 -11.55 -10.24
C LEU A 22 12.42 -11.32 -11.29
N GLU A 23 12.31 -11.93 -12.48
CA GLU A 23 13.25 -11.76 -13.60
C GLU A 23 13.38 -10.29 -14.02
N ALA A 24 12.26 -9.56 -14.02
CA ALA A 24 12.24 -8.15 -14.37
C ALA A 24 12.77 -7.23 -13.25
N SER A 25 12.78 -7.69 -12.00
CA SER A 25 13.09 -6.85 -10.82
C SER A 25 14.48 -7.07 -10.26
N TYR A 26 15.09 -8.23 -10.52
CA TYR A 26 16.35 -8.63 -9.87
C TYR A 26 17.33 -9.23 -10.87
N THR A 27 18.62 -8.96 -10.65
CA THR A 27 19.72 -9.57 -11.42
C THR A 27 20.06 -10.97 -10.87
N LEU A 28 19.05 -11.84 -10.81
CA LEU A 28 19.22 -13.26 -10.45
C LEU A 28 19.26 -14.11 -11.73
N SER A 29 19.79 -15.33 -11.62
CA SER A 29 19.79 -16.24 -12.76
C SER A 29 18.38 -16.81 -13.00
N PRO A 30 17.95 -17.06 -14.25
CA PRO A 30 16.65 -17.68 -14.51
C PRO A 30 16.45 -19.01 -13.78
N GLN A 31 17.50 -19.83 -13.69
CA GLN A 31 17.48 -21.12 -12.98
C GLN A 31 17.27 -20.94 -11.47
N THR A 32 17.87 -19.89 -10.89
CA THR A 32 17.69 -19.53 -9.47
C THR A 32 16.23 -19.11 -9.22
N ILE A 33 15.67 -18.28 -10.11
CA ILE A 33 14.28 -17.82 -9.99
C ILE A 33 13.31 -18.99 -10.13
N GLU A 34 13.41 -19.78 -11.21
CA GLU A 34 12.57 -20.96 -11.47
C GLU A 34 12.62 -21.94 -10.28
N GLY A 35 13.82 -22.27 -9.80
CA GLY A 35 13.98 -23.18 -8.67
C GLY A 35 13.37 -22.65 -7.37
N THR A 36 13.48 -21.34 -7.12
CA THR A 36 12.90 -20.69 -5.93
C THR A 36 11.38 -20.63 -6.01
N VAL A 37 10.82 -20.22 -7.15
CA VAL A 37 9.37 -20.14 -7.35
C VAL A 37 8.75 -21.53 -7.26
N HIS A 38 9.37 -22.55 -7.87
CA HIS A 38 8.93 -23.93 -7.75
C HIS A 38 8.99 -24.42 -6.30
N GLN A 39 9.98 -24.00 -5.51
CA GLN A 39 10.02 -24.37 -4.08
C GLN A 39 8.87 -23.72 -3.28
N TRP A 40 8.44 -22.52 -3.65
CA TRP A 40 7.39 -21.79 -2.92
C TRP A 40 5.97 -22.17 -3.32
N TYR A 41 5.79 -22.60 -4.57
CA TYR A 41 4.49 -22.76 -5.21
C TYR A 41 4.38 -24.04 -6.05
N ASP A 42 5.11 -25.11 -5.70
CA ASP A 42 4.78 -26.43 -6.25
C ASP A 42 3.33 -26.81 -5.92
N GLU A 43 2.77 -27.77 -6.65
CA GLU A 43 1.34 -28.11 -6.59
C GLU A 43 0.88 -28.42 -5.16
N ALA A 44 1.71 -29.15 -4.39
CA ALA A 44 1.36 -29.55 -3.04
C ALA A 44 1.42 -28.36 -2.07
N GLU A 45 2.53 -27.60 -2.10
CA GLU A 45 2.71 -26.43 -1.25
C GLU A 45 1.68 -25.33 -1.54
N TYR A 46 1.41 -25.07 -2.82
CA TYR A 46 0.44 -24.06 -3.23
C TYR A 46 -0.98 -24.45 -2.81
N THR A 47 -1.40 -25.70 -3.08
CA THR A 47 -2.73 -26.18 -2.70
C THR A 47 -2.95 -26.10 -1.19
N GLU A 48 -1.95 -26.51 -0.40
CA GLU A 48 -2.02 -26.38 1.06
C GLU A 48 -2.14 -24.91 1.49
N LYS A 49 -1.35 -24.02 0.89
CA LYS A 49 -1.37 -22.59 1.22
C LYS A 49 -2.69 -21.91 0.88
N VAL A 50 -3.31 -22.20 -0.26
CA VAL A 50 -4.58 -21.53 -0.65
C VAL A 50 -5.78 -22.04 0.13
N ASP A 51 -5.72 -23.26 0.68
CA ASP A 51 -6.78 -23.84 1.50
C ASP A 51 -6.69 -23.42 2.99
N ARG A 52 -5.60 -22.78 3.41
CA ARG A 52 -5.39 -22.32 4.78
C ARG A 52 -6.23 -21.08 5.12
N GLU A 53 -6.91 -21.11 6.27
CA GLU A 53 -7.80 -20.02 6.73
C GLU A 53 -7.03 -18.75 7.11
N ASP A 54 -5.78 -18.90 7.57
CA ASP A 54 -4.88 -17.81 7.94
C ASP A 54 -4.10 -17.26 6.74
N MET A 55 -4.32 -17.79 5.54
CA MET A 55 -3.70 -17.29 4.31
C MET A 55 -4.76 -16.55 3.47
N LEU A 56 -4.34 -15.43 2.87
CA LEU A 56 -5.13 -14.68 1.92
C LEU A 56 -4.32 -14.49 0.63
N PHE A 57 -4.73 -15.22 -0.41
CA PHE A 57 -4.22 -15.03 -1.76
C PHE A 57 -5.27 -14.33 -2.60
N LEU A 58 -4.91 -13.19 -3.19
CA LEU A 58 -5.74 -12.47 -4.15
C LEU A 58 -5.05 -12.44 -5.51
N LEU A 59 -5.82 -12.60 -6.57
CA LEU A 59 -5.37 -12.36 -7.94
C LEU A 59 -6.12 -11.18 -8.53
N ALA A 60 -5.42 -10.41 -9.36
CA ALA A 60 -6.05 -9.46 -10.27
C ALA A 60 -6.10 -10.05 -11.67
N GLU A 61 -7.28 -10.04 -12.26
CA GLU A 61 -7.53 -10.47 -13.62
C GLU A 61 -7.71 -9.28 -14.56
N HIS A 62 -7.02 -9.34 -15.70
CA HIS A 62 -7.19 -8.44 -16.82
C HIS A 62 -7.66 -9.26 -18.03
N GLU A 63 -8.81 -8.91 -18.60
CA GLU A 63 -9.42 -9.63 -19.73
C GLU A 63 -9.59 -11.16 -19.53
N GLY A 64 -9.76 -11.60 -18.28
CA GLY A 64 -9.93 -13.01 -17.90
C GLY A 64 -8.63 -13.79 -17.71
N GLU A 65 -7.49 -13.11 -17.74
CA GLU A 65 -6.18 -13.67 -17.43
C GLU A 65 -5.65 -13.08 -16.12
N ALA A 66 -5.10 -13.92 -15.24
CA ALA A 66 -4.44 -13.44 -14.04
C ALA A 66 -3.13 -12.73 -14.40
N VAL A 67 -2.97 -11.49 -13.94
CA VAL A 67 -1.81 -10.64 -14.28
C VAL A 67 -1.03 -10.15 -13.05
N ALA A 68 -1.58 -10.36 -11.86
CA ALA A 68 -0.94 -10.04 -10.61
C ALA A 68 -1.52 -10.88 -9.47
N PHE A 69 -0.74 -11.07 -8.40
CA PHE A 69 -1.22 -11.71 -7.18
C PHE A 69 -0.60 -11.12 -5.91
N THR A 70 -1.24 -11.36 -4.78
CA THR A 70 -0.72 -11.12 -3.43
C THR A 70 -0.71 -12.42 -2.62
N GLU A 71 0.26 -12.55 -1.72
CA GLU A 71 0.30 -13.57 -0.66
C GLU A 71 0.37 -12.86 0.68
N THR A 72 -0.66 -13.06 1.51
CA THR A 72 -0.77 -12.46 2.84
C THR A 72 -1.00 -13.56 3.87
N VAL A 73 -0.33 -13.48 5.01
CA VAL A 73 -0.56 -14.36 6.17
C VAL A 73 -1.11 -13.54 7.33
N ILE A 74 -2.19 -14.00 7.93
CA ILE A 74 -2.84 -13.42 9.11
C ILE A 74 -2.15 -13.99 10.35
N HIS A 75 -1.90 -13.14 11.34
CA HIS A 75 -1.27 -13.56 12.60
C HIS A 75 -2.25 -14.39 13.44
N ASP A 76 -1.73 -15.30 14.27
CA ASP A 76 -2.54 -16.19 15.12
C ASP A 76 -3.49 -15.44 16.09
N ASP A 77 -3.17 -14.20 16.44
CA ASP A 77 -4.00 -13.36 17.32
C ASP A 77 -5.09 -12.56 16.59
N GLU A 78 -5.14 -12.68 15.25
CA GLU A 78 -6.08 -12.01 14.35
C GLU A 78 -6.11 -10.48 14.50
N THR A 79 -5.04 -9.87 15.02
CA THR A 79 -4.93 -8.41 15.13
C THR A 79 -4.16 -7.79 13.96
N GLY A 80 -3.30 -8.59 13.32
CA GLY A 80 -2.46 -8.15 12.21
C GLY A 80 -2.24 -9.20 11.13
N ALA A 81 -1.61 -8.76 10.05
CA ALA A 81 -1.22 -9.61 8.93
C ALA A 81 0.12 -9.14 8.31
N ASP A 82 0.81 -10.07 7.66
CA ASP A 82 1.98 -9.78 6.83
C ASP A 82 1.64 -9.93 5.34
N LEU A 83 1.80 -8.87 4.57
CA LEU A 83 1.87 -8.96 3.11
C LEU A 83 3.27 -9.47 2.73
N LEU A 84 3.33 -10.77 2.42
CA LEU A 84 4.56 -11.48 2.10
C LEU A 84 5.01 -11.16 0.67
N TRP A 85 4.08 -11.23 -0.28
CA TRP A 85 4.37 -10.98 -1.70
C TRP A 85 3.27 -10.15 -2.35
N LEU A 86 3.70 -9.28 -3.27
CA LEU A 86 2.84 -8.57 -4.21
C LEU A 86 3.58 -8.54 -5.54
N HIS A 87 3.12 -9.36 -6.49
CA HIS A 87 3.71 -9.44 -7.82
C HIS A 87 2.72 -8.94 -8.86
N VAL A 88 3.19 -8.03 -9.72
CA VAL A 88 2.52 -7.66 -10.96
C VAL A 88 3.40 -8.11 -12.11
N HIS A 89 2.80 -8.82 -13.06
CA HIS A 89 3.46 -9.23 -14.30
C HIS A 89 4.06 -7.99 -14.99
N PRO A 90 5.31 -8.03 -15.46
CA PRO A 90 6.04 -6.86 -15.93
C PRO A 90 5.32 -6.08 -17.04
N ASP A 91 4.59 -6.77 -17.92
CA ASP A 91 3.86 -6.15 -19.04
C ASP A 91 2.64 -5.31 -18.58
N TYR A 92 2.20 -5.47 -17.34
CA TYR A 92 1.02 -4.79 -16.77
C TYR A 92 1.40 -3.79 -15.65
N ARG A 93 2.70 -3.52 -15.47
CA ARG A 93 3.17 -2.56 -14.46
C ARG A 93 2.90 -1.13 -14.89
N GLY A 94 2.68 -0.25 -13.92
CA GLY A 94 2.39 1.17 -14.15
C GLY A 94 0.92 1.48 -14.43
N GLU A 95 0.05 0.47 -14.46
CA GLU A 95 -1.39 0.61 -14.70
C GLU A 95 -2.23 0.70 -13.41
N GLY A 96 -1.59 0.74 -12.24
CA GLY A 96 -2.29 0.79 -10.94
C GLY A 96 -2.71 -0.57 -10.37
N ILE A 97 -2.54 -1.68 -11.09
CA ILE A 97 -2.97 -3.03 -10.65
C ILE A 97 -2.41 -3.42 -9.28
N GLY A 98 -1.11 -3.18 -9.04
CA GLY A 98 -0.51 -3.48 -7.74
C GLY A 98 -1.07 -2.63 -6.61
N SER A 99 -1.47 -1.38 -6.91
CA SER A 99 -2.15 -0.52 -5.96
C SER A 99 -3.53 -1.05 -5.63
N ASP A 100 -4.31 -1.42 -6.65
CA ASP A 100 -5.67 -1.92 -6.47
C ASP A 100 -5.69 -3.27 -5.71
N LEU A 101 -4.72 -4.15 -5.97
CA LEU A 101 -4.56 -5.40 -5.20
C LEU A 101 -4.23 -5.13 -3.73
N PHE A 102 -3.34 -4.18 -3.46
CA PHE A 102 -2.98 -3.81 -2.10
C PHE A 102 -4.18 -3.23 -1.34
N ASP A 103 -4.94 -2.35 -1.97
CA ASP A 103 -6.15 -1.78 -1.37
C ASP A 103 -7.21 -2.87 -1.13
N ALA A 104 -7.35 -3.83 -2.06
CA ALA A 104 -8.21 -4.99 -1.86
C ALA A 104 -7.77 -5.91 -0.71
N VAL A 105 -6.46 -6.09 -0.48
CA VAL A 105 -5.96 -6.80 0.71
C VAL A 105 -6.41 -6.08 1.97
N ARG A 106 -6.24 -4.75 2.05
CA ARG A 106 -6.66 -3.95 3.20
C ARG A 106 -8.15 -4.08 3.47
N ASP A 107 -8.98 -3.96 2.44
CA ASP A 107 -10.43 -4.10 2.58
C ASP A 107 -10.82 -5.48 3.12
N ARG A 108 -10.20 -6.55 2.60
CA ARG A 108 -10.46 -7.93 3.05
C ARG A 108 -10.00 -8.20 4.48
N LEU A 109 -8.92 -7.57 4.93
CA LEU A 109 -8.45 -7.66 6.31
C LEU A 109 -9.38 -6.87 7.24
N HIS A 110 -9.78 -5.67 6.84
CA HIS A 110 -10.72 -4.84 7.59
C HIS A 110 -12.09 -5.50 7.76
N ASP A 111 -12.60 -6.20 6.74
CA ASP A 111 -13.84 -7.00 6.83
C ASP A 111 -13.76 -8.13 7.89
N ARG A 112 -12.55 -8.47 8.34
CA ARG A 112 -12.26 -9.44 9.41
C ARG A 112 -11.83 -8.78 10.71
N ASP A 113 -12.00 -7.46 10.86
CA ASP A 113 -11.54 -6.66 12.00
C ASP A 113 -10.00 -6.68 12.22
N ILE A 114 -9.22 -7.07 11.21
CA ILE A 114 -7.75 -7.05 11.23
C ILE A 114 -7.29 -5.66 10.80
N THR A 115 -6.57 -4.96 11.68
CA THR A 115 -6.27 -3.52 11.53
C THR A 115 -4.80 -3.20 11.32
N GLN A 116 -3.91 -4.15 11.56
CA GLN A 116 -2.47 -3.97 11.36
C GLN A 116 -1.97 -4.72 10.13
N LEU A 117 -1.32 -4.01 9.20
CA LEU A 117 -0.68 -4.62 8.05
C LEU A 117 0.83 -4.34 8.08
N ARG A 118 1.62 -5.41 7.99
CA ARG A 118 3.07 -5.33 7.83
C ARG A 118 3.46 -5.74 6.41
N GLY A 119 4.17 -4.86 5.72
CA GLY A 119 4.78 -5.13 4.43
C GLY A 119 6.20 -5.68 4.55
N ARG A 120 6.53 -6.66 3.71
CA ARG A 120 7.90 -7.13 3.50
C ARG A 120 8.37 -6.78 2.09
N VAL A 121 9.64 -6.38 1.97
CA VAL A 121 10.27 -6.14 0.68
C VAL A 121 11.78 -6.31 0.79
N LEU A 122 12.42 -6.93 -0.21
CA LEU A 122 13.89 -6.96 -0.27
C LEU A 122 14.47 -5.55 -0.17
N SER A 123 15.46 -5.34 0.68
CA SER A 123 16.06 -4.02 0.94
C SER A 123 16.66 -3.38 -0.31
N MET A 124 17.08 -4.20 -1.28
CA MET A 124 17.61 -3.76 -2.56
C MET A 124 16.53 -3.37 -3.59
N ASN A 125 15.25 -3.66 -3.34
CA ASN A 125 14.15 -3.31 -4.24
C ASN A 125 13.67 -1.88 -3.96
N GLU A 126 14.29 -0.89 -4.59
CA GLU A 126 13.96 0.52 -4.40
C GLU A 126 12.51 0.85 -4.76
N VAL A 127 11.95 0.19 -5.78
CA VAL A 127 10.57 0.40 -6.24
C VAL A 127 9.58 -0.05 -5.15
N GLY A 128 9.74 -1.27 -4.62
CA GLY A 128 8.88 -1.78 -3.56
C GLY A 128 9.04 -1.03 -2.23
N ASN A 129 10.26 -0.59 -1.89
CA ASN A 129 10.47 0.28 -0.72
C ASN A 129 9.78 1.64 -0.88
N THR A 130 9.75 2.19 -2.09
CA THR A 130 9.05 3.44 -2.39
C THR A 130 7.53 3.25 -2.34
N PHE A 131 7.03 2.10 -2.82
CA PHE A 131 5.61 1.74 -2.78
C PHE A 131 5.05 1.81 -1.35
N TYR A 132 5.71 1.15 -0.38
CA TYR A 132 5.26 1.20 1.03
C TYR A 132 5.29 2.62 1.61
N LYS A 133 6.38 3.37 1.40
CA LYS A 133 6.49 4.75 1.89
C LYS A 133 5.41 5.68 1.34
N GLN A 134 5.09 5.57 0.05
CA GLN A 134 4.05 6.37 -0.59
C GLN A 134 2.65 6.07 -0.05
N ARG A 135 2.48 4.91 0.60
CA ARG A 135 1.24 4.48 1.22
C ARG A 135 1.20 4.69 2.74
N GLY A 136 2.12 5.51 3.27
CA GLY A 136 2.14 5.87 4.68
C GLY A 136 2.74 4.80 5.59
N PHE A 137 3.37 3.76 5.04
CA PHE A 137 4.04 2.76 5.86
C PHE A 137 5.40 3.27 6.32
N GLU A 138 5.73 2.98 7.57
CA GLU A 138 7.02 3.33 8.17
C GLU A 138 7.92 2.10 8.24
N LYS A 139 9.21 2.27 7.91
CA LYS A 139 10.19 1.19 8.08
C LYS A 139 10.45 1.00 9.57
N VAL A 140 10.01 -0.12 10.11
CA VAL A 140 10.14 -0.47 11.54
C VAL A 140 11.30 -1.42 11.83
N GLY A 141 11.87 -2.05 10.80
CA GLY A 141 12.97 -2.98 11.00
C GLY A 141 13.48 -3.63 9.72
N GLU A 142 14.23 -4.70 9.93
CA GLU A 142 14.77 -5.55 8.88
C GLU A 142 14.55 -7.03 9.25
N GLY A 143 14.34 -7.85 8.23
CA GLY A 143 14.25 -9.30 8.31
C GLY A 143 15.26 -9.96 7.37
N GLU A 144 15.23 -11.29 7.33
CA GLU A 144 16.04 -12.08 6.40
C GLU A 144 15.14 -13.11 5.71
N VAL A 145 15.34 -13.25 4.40
CA VAL A 145 14.75 -14.31 3.57
C VAL A 145 15.86 -15.04 2.84
N GLU A 146 15.76 -16.36 2.77
CA GLU A 146 16.69 -17.19 2.00
C GLU A 146 16.16 -17.36 0.58
N ILE A 147 16.99 -17.02 -0.42
CA ILE A 147 16.72 -17.25 -1.85
C ILE A 147 17.92 -18.00 -2.40
N ASP A 148 17.71 -19.22 -2.90
CA ASP A 148 18.78 -20.10 -3.43
C ASP A 148 19.93 -20.34 -2.43
N GLY A 149 19.57 -20.66 -1.18
CA GLY A 149 20.53 -20.90 -0.10
C GLY A 149 21.34 -19.66 0.32
N SER A 150 21.00 -18.48 -0.20
CA SER A 150 21.67 -17.22 0.10
C SER A 150 20.72 -16.31 0.90
N PRO A 151 21.18 -15.74 2.04
CA PRO A 151 20.36 -14.82 2.82
C PRO A 151 20.28 -13.44 2.15
N TYR A 152 19.08 -12.87 2.12
CA TYR A 152 18.81 -11.52 1.65
C TYR A 152 18.09 -10.72 2.75
N THR A 153 18.50 -9.47 2.93
CA THR A 153 17.86 -8.57 3.88
C THR A 153 16.55 -8.02 3.34
N GLU A 154 15.48 -8.15 4.11
CA GLU A 154 14.21 -7.49 3.87
C GLU A 154 14.06 -6.26 4.75
N ALA A 155 13.44 -5.21 4.23
CA ALA A 155 12.93 -4.13 5.04
C ALA A 155 11.50 -4.49 5.49
N LEU A 156 11.24 -4.31 6.78
CA LEU A 156 9.92 -4.49 7.38
C LEU A 156 9.26 -3.11 7.50
N TYR A 157 8.08 -2.99 6.90
CA TYR A 157 7.26 -1.79 6.90
C TYR A 157 5.99 -2.07 7.69
N LEU A 158 5.66 -1.23 8.66
CA LEU A 158 4.38 -1.31 9.37
C LEU A 158 3.51 -0.15 8.89
N GLU A 159 2.23 -0.43 8.64
CA GLU A 159 1.25 0.62 8.47
C GLU A 159 1.24 1.49 9.72
N ALA A 160 1.43 2.80 9.56
CA ALA A 160 1.28 3.72 10.68
C ALA A 160 -0.14 3.55 11.25
N GLU A 161 -0.26 3.40 12.58
CA GLU A 161 -1.58 3.41 13.20
C GLU A 161 -2.27 4.72 12.82
N PRO A 162 -3.54 4.67 12.36
CA PRO A 162 -4.23 5.90 12.01
C PRO A 162 -4.26 6.80 13.24
N GLU A 163 -3.60 7.96 13.15
CA GLU A 163 -3.63 8.96 14.21
C GLU A 163 -5.06 9.52 14.36
N GLY A 164 -5.87 9.35 13.30
CA GLY A 164 -7.31 9.52 13.31
C GLY A 164 -7.73 10.98 13.31
N LEU A 165 -9.00 11.19 13.66
CA LEU A 165 -9.62 12.50 13.66
C LEU A 165 -9.41 13.21 15.00
N GLU A 166 -8.69 14.32 14.98
CA GLU A 166 -8.57 15.22 16.13
C GLU A 166 -9.66 16.30 16.10
N PRO A 167 -10.54 16.39 17.12
CA PRO A 167 -11.54 17.44 17.18
C PRO A 167 -10.88 18.79 17.52
N ARG A 168 -11.22 19.82 16.73
CA ARG A 168 -10.74 21.19 16.86
C ARG A 168 -11.89 22.17 16.83
N THR A 169 -11.92 23.13 17.76
CA THR A 169 -12.92 24.21 17.73
C THR A 169 -12.38 25.41 16.94
N THR A 170 -13.15 25.85 15.96
CA THR A 170 -12.89 27.06 15.14
C THR A 170 -13.20 28.34 15.91
N ASP A 171 -12.76 29.49 15.39
CA ASP A 171 -13.03 30.80 16.00
C ASP A 171 -14.53 31.14 16.09
N ASP A 172 -15.34 30.60 15.17
CA ASP A 172 -16.80 30.76 15.14
C ASP A 172 -17.54 29.75 16.06
N GLY A 173 -16.80 28.91 16.79
CA GLY A 173 -17.35 27.95 17.75
C GLY A 173 -17.83 26.63 17.15
N GLN A 174 -17.64 26.40 15.85
CA GLN A 174 -17.90 25.11 15.21
C GLN A 174 -16.77 24.12 15.52
N THR A 175 -17.12 22.86 15.85
CA THR A 175 -16.16 21.76 15.92
C THR A 175 -15.91 21.21 14.52
N VAL A 176 -14.64 21.03 14.18
CA VAL A 176 -14.15 20.42 12.95
C VAL A 176 -13.14 19.34 13.33
N TYR A 177 -12.80 18.45 12.41
CA TYR A 177 -11.99 17.28 12.68
C TYR A 177 -10.76 17.28 11.76
N ILE A 178 -9.57 17.37 12.35
CA ILE A 178 -8.31 17.30 11.62
C ILE A 178 -8.01 15.83 11.38
N ASP A 179 -7.91 15.44 10.12
CA ASP A 179 -7.56 14.08 9.74
C ASP A 179 -6.05 13.95 9.62
N HIS A 180 -5.43 13.34 10.63
CA HIS A 180 -3.99 13.14 10.64
C HIS A 180 -3.53 12.13 9.58
N ASP A 181 -4.47 11.36 9.01
CA ASP A 181 -4.20 10.35 7.99
C ASP A 181 -4.38 10.88 6.54
N ASP A 182 -5.22 11.91 6.32
CA ASP A 182 -5.44 12.55 5.02
C ASP A 182 -4.52 13.78 4.87
N VAL A 183 -3.30 13.54 4.35
CA VAL A 183 -2.21 14.52 4.37
C VAL A 183 -1.70 14.87 2.98
N ASP A 184 -1.51 16.17 2.77
CA ASP A 184 -0.85 16.74 1.62
C ASP A 184 0.57 17.23 1.96
N GLU A 185 1.53 16.96 1.08
CA GLU A 185 2.91 17.43 1.26
C GLU A 185 3.05 18.94 1.00
N GLY A 186 3.33 19.72 2.04
CA GLY A 186 3.64 21.16 1.92
C GLY A 186 5.14 21.46 1.93
N SER A 187 5.50 22.62 1.40
CA SER A 187 6.90 23.09 1.26
C SER A 187 7.73 23.12 2.54
N ALA A 188 7.09 23.22 3.70
CA ALA A 188 7.74 23.39 4.99
C ALA A 188 7.11 22.56 6.11
N GLY A 189 6.10 21.75 5.80
CA GLY A 189 5.34 20.90 6.72
C GLY A 189 4.07 20.36 6.05
N PRO A 190 3.47 19.29 6.58
CA PRO A 190 2.26 18.71 6.01
C PRO A 190 1.04 19.64 6.11
N PHE A 191 0.06 19.41 5.24
CA PHE A 191 -1.29 19.93 5.34
C PHE A 191 -2.27 18.79 5.56
N HIS A 192 -2.89 18.72 6.74
CA HIS A 192 -3.90 17.72 7.07
C HIS A 192 -5.26 18.21 6.58
N VAL A 193 -6.07 17.36 5.96
CA VAL A 193 -7.44 17.72 5.57
C VAL A 193 -8.29 17.83 6.82
N VAL A 194 -9.19 18.82 6.83
CA VAL A 194 -10.10 19.05 7.95
C VAL A 194 -11.52 18.82 7.46
N TYR A 195 -12.29 18.02 8.19
CA TYR A 195 -13.69 17.70 7.91
C TYR A 195 -14.64 18.38 8.90
N VAL A 196 -15.88 18.60 8.51
CA VAL A 196 -16.91 19.14 9.42
C VAL A 196 -17.48 18.08 10.36
N ASP A 197 -17.29 16.80 10.04
CA ASP A 197 -17.85 15.65 10.74
C ASP A 197 -16.87 14.46 10.77
N GLU A 198 -17.14 13.48 11.64
CA GLU A 198 -16.32 12.27 11.80
C GLU A 198 -16.46 11.27 10.65
N ALA A 199 -17.51 11.40 9.82
CA ALA A 199 -17.76 10.52 8.68
C ALA A 199 -16.97 10.95 7.42
N ARG A 200 -16.19 12.04 7.50
CA ARG A 200 -15.35 12.57 6.41
C ARG A 200 -16.16 12.96 5.17
N GLU A 201 -17.43 13.35 5.34
CA GLU A 201 -18.32 13.60 4.20
C GLU A 201 -18.10 14.98 3.56
N GLU A 202 -17.81 16.01 4.36
CA GLU A 202 -17.62 17.38 3.88
C GLU A 202 -16.30 18.00 4.37
N LYS A 203 -15.46 18.42 3.41
CA LYS A 203 -14.18 19.09 3.69
C LYS A 203 -14.42 20.53 4.14
N TYR A 204 -13.95 20.84 5.34
CA TYR A 204 -13.92 22.20 5.90
C TYR A 204 -12.74 23.03 5.36
N GLY A 205 -11.56 22.42 5.25
CA GLY A 205 -10.33 23.12 4.88
C GLY A 205 -9.09 22.27 5.15
N TYR A 206 -7.99 22.93 5.53
CA TYR A 206 -6.72 22.28 5.85
C TYR A 206 -6.17 22.74 7.19
N HIS A 207 -5.33 21.93 7.81
CA HIS A 207 -4.56 22.25 9.00
C HIS A 207 -3.06 22.22 8.65
N CYS A 208 -2.35 23.31 8.93
CA CYS A 208 -0.92 23.43 8.63
C CYS A 208 -0.09 22.82 9.76
N GLY A 209 0.51 21.65 9.54
CA GLY A 209 1.34 20.96 10.55
C GLY A 209 2.67 21.66 10.88
N LYS A 210 3.00 22.79 10.24
CA LYS A 210 4.17 23.61 10.59
C LYS A 210 3.88 24.60 11.74
N CYS A 211 2.67 25.15 11.81
CA CYS A 211 2.34 26.23 12.74
C CYS A 211 0.99 26.04 13.44
N ASP A 212 0.39 24.86 13.30
CA ASP A 212 -0.84 24.43 13.96
C ASP A 212 -2.05 25.36 13.72
N SER A 213 -2.10 25.97 12.54
CA SER A 213 -3.16 26.90 12.14
C SER A 213 -4.09 26.28 11.09
N LEU A 214 -5.38 26.57 11.17
CA LEU A 214 -6.33 26.24 10.12
C LEU A 214 -6.10 27.14 8.89
N ALA A 215 -5.88 26.50 7.73
CA ALA A 215 -5.75 27.10 6.42
C ALA A 215 -7.02 26.81 5.60
N ASN A 216 -8.02 27.69 5.71
CA ASN A 216 -9.31 27.53 5.04
C ASN A 216 -9.32 28.07 3.60
N ALA A 217 -8.18 28.54 3.08
CA ALA A 217 -8.06 29.16 1.78
C ALA A 217 -7.30 28.27 0.80
N MET A 218 -8.06 27.59 -0.06
CA MET A 218 -7.55 27.02 -1.30
C MET A 218 -7.91 27.98 -2.45
N ASP A 219 -6.94 28.30 -3.31
CA ASP A 219 -7.24 29.10 -4.49
C ASP A 219 -7.92 28.28 -5.59
N ALA A 220 -8.47 28.96 -6.61
CA ALA A 220 -9.20 28.31 -7.71
C ALA A 220 -8.36 27.30 -8.51
N MET A 221 -7.04 27.26 -8.31
CA MET A 221 -6.12 26.33 -8.96
C MET A 221 -5.72 25.15 -8.05
N GLY A 222 -6.33 25.00 -6.87
CA GLY A 222 -6.04 23.91 -5.95
C GLY A 222 -4.74 24.10 -5.16
N ARG A 223 -4.16 25.30 -5.14
CA ARG A 223 -2.99 25.63 -4.31
C ARG A 223 -3.47 25.96 -2.90
N ILE A 224 -2.73 25.46 -1.91
CA ILE A 224 -2.94 25.76 -0.50
C ILE A 224 -1.77 26.64 -0.07
N GLU A 225 -2.06 27.77 0.59
CA GLU A 225 -1.05 28.61 1.20
C GLU A 225 -1.50 28.97 2.62
N CYS A 226 -0.68 28.64 3.60
CA CYS A 226 -0.92 28.99 4.99
C CYS A 226 -0.65 30.50 5.18
N GLY A 227 -1.69 31.25 5.55
CA GLY A 227 -1.62 32.69 5.77
C GLY A 227 -0.71 33.11 6.94
N GLU A 228 -0.42 32.20 7.88
CA GLU A 228 0.37 32.51 9.09
C GLU A 228 1.88 32.31 8.88
N CYS A 229 2.29 31.20 8.25
CA CYS A 229 3.70 30.81 8.20
C CYS A 229 4.27 30.64 6.78
N GLY A 230 3.46 30.90 5.75
CA GLY A 230 3.84 30.80 4.34
C GLY A 230 4.13 29.37 3.86
N ASN A 231 3.76 28.34 4.63
CA ASN A 231 3.78 26.97 4.11
C ASN A 231 2.84 26.90 2.90
N SER A 232 3.23 26.19 1.84
CA SER A 232 2.41 26.08 0.64
C SER A 232 2.48 24.69 0.03
N ARG A 233 1.33 24.20 -0.44
CA ARG A 233 1.23 23.02 -1.29
C ARG A 233 1.08 23.49 -2.73
N LYS A 234 1.95 23.04 -3.63
CA LYS A 234 1.75 23.29 -5.06
C LYS A 234 0.44 22.61 -5.52
N PRO A 235 -0.23 23.12 -6.56
CA PRO A 235 -1.35 22.40 -7.16
C PRO A 235 -0.96 20.95 -7.46
N THR A 236 -1.77 20.00 -7.02
CA THR A 236 -1.76 18.69 -7.66
C THR A 236 -2.04 18.92 -9.13
N ARG A 237 -1.24 18.31 -10.01
CA ARG A 237 -1.34 18.50 -11.45
C ARG A 237 -2.68 17.93 -11.90
N TRP A 238 -3.72 18.76 -11.96
CA TRP A 238 -4.94 18.44 -12.70
C TRP A 238 -4.50 18.36 -14.19
N ASP A 239 -4.55 17.14 -14.74
CA ASP A 239 -3.98 16.68 -16.01
C ASP A 239 -2.45 16.46 -16.07
N ALA A 240 -2.06 15.20 -15.85
CA ALA A 240 -0.89 14.59 -16.49
C ALA A 240 -1.28 13.72 -17.70
N ALA A 241 -2.48 13.88 -18.28
CA ALA A 241 -2.85 13.28 -19.56
C ALA A 241 -2.16 14.00 -20.74
N TYR A 242 -0.83 13.99 -20.74
CA TYR A 242 0.03 14.15 -21.92
C TYR A 242 1.36 13.45 -21.63
N MET A 243 1.35 12.13 -21.66
CA MET A 243 2.25 11.26 -22.46
C MET A 243 2.00 9.80 -22.14
#